data_AF-A0A9J7HN81-F1
#
_entry.id   AF-A0A9J7HN81-F1
#
_cell.length_a   1.000
_cell.length_b   1.000
_cell.length_c   1.000
_cell.angle_alpha   90.00
_cell.angle_beta   90.00
_cell.angle_gamma   90.00
#
_symmetry.space_group_name_H-M   'P 1'
#
loop_
_entity.id
_entity.type
_entity.pdbx_description
1 polymer ?
#
loop_
_entity_poly.entity_id
_entity_poly.type
_entity_poly.pdbx_seq_one_letter_code
_entity_poly.pdbx_strand_id
1 'polypeptide(L)'
;MYGLLSKKPQPSQQEVENHFDGHICRCTGYRPILDAMKSFASDSGDCIDIEAPLCGQNGVSWYRPTTLEQLYSLLEQHGTGQDRYKLVCGNTAAVSWYRPTTLEQLYSLLEQHGTGQDRYKLVCGNTAAVVWYRPTTLEQLYSLLEQHGTGQDRYKLVCGNTAAGVYKNDGPFTSLIDVKSVADLFITQGDSACLWNKLFS
;
A
#
# COMPACT_ATOMS: atom_id res chain seq x y z
N MET A 1 -2.48 -1.62 -5.82
CA MET A 1 -2.13 -2.13 -7.17
C MET A 1 -0.64 -2.36 -7.39
N TYR A 2 0.22 -1.33 -7.40
CA TYR A 2 1.67 -1.53 -7.65
C TYR A 2 2.29 -2.60 -6.74
N GLY A 3 1.97 -2.57 -5.44
CA GLY A 3 2.44 -3.57 -4.47
C GLY A 3 1.87 -4.98 -4.67
N LEU A 4 0.72 -5.12 -5.36
CA LEU A 4 0.19 -6.43 -5.77
C LEU A 4 1.00 -6.95 -6.96
N LEU A 5 1.16 -6.12 -8.01
CA LEU A 5 1.86 -6.50 -9.23
C LEU A 5 3.36 -6.77 -9.03
N SER A 6 3.99 -6.09 -8.08
CA SER A 6 5.39 -6.36 -7.73
C SER A 6 5.60 -7.73 -7.07
N LYS A 7 4.57 -8.28 -6.42
CA LYS A 7 4.61 -9.61 -5.81
C LYS A 7 4.06 -10.69 -6.74
N LYS A 8 3.01 -10.37 -7.48
CA LYS A 8 2.30 -11.26 -8.39
C LYS A 8 2.00 -10.50 -9.68
N PRO A 9 2.86 -10.62 -10.72
CA PRO A 9 2.71 -9.87 -11.97
C PRO A 9 1.40 -10.15 -12.73
N GLN A 10 0.83 -11.35 -12.53
CA GLN A 10 -0.45 -11.77 -13.11
C GLN A 10 -1.38 -12.26 -11.98
N PRO A 11 -2.09 -11.37 -11.27
CA PRO A 11 -3.09 -11.75 -10.28
C PRO A 11 -4.35 -12.33 -10.94
N SER A 12 -5.28 -12.84 -10.15
CA SER A 12 -6.66 -13.12 -10.57
C SER A 12 -7.53 -11.88 -10.35
N GLN A 13 -8.70 -11.81 -10.98
CA GLN A 13 -9.65 -10.72 -10.78
C GLN A 13 -10.07 -10.62 -9.29
N GLN A 14 -10.27 -11.76 -8.64
CA GLN A 14 -10.62 -11.81 -7.21
C GLN A 14 -9.48 -11.24 -6.35
N GLU A 15 -8.22 -11.53 -6.66
CA GLU A 15 -7.09 -10.97 -5.92
C GLU A 15 -6.95 -9.45 -6.14
N VAL A 16 -7.30 -8.96 -7.34
CA VAL A 16 -7.38 -7.52 -7.59
C VAL A 16 -8.45 -6.91 -6.68
N GLU A 17 -9.67 -7.45 -6.66
CA GLU A 17 -10.77 -6.95 -5.81
C GLU A 17 -10.40 -6.97 -4.32
N ASN A 18 -9.92 -8.11 -3.80
CA ASN A 18 -9.48 -8.25 -2.41
C ASN A 18 -8.40 -7.23 -2.03
N HIS A 19 -7.56 -6.84 -2.99
CA HIS A 19 -6.52 -5.83 -2.75
C HIS A 19 -7.09 -4.41 -2.67
N PHE A 20 -8.31 -4.17 -3.16
CA PHE A 20 -9.01 -2.88 -3.08
C PHE A 20 -9.93 -2.73 -1.86
N ASP A 21 -10.16 -3.79 -1.08
CA ASP A 21 -11.04 -3.76 0.11
C ASP A 21 -10.66 -2.69 1.15
N GLY A 22 -9.37 -2.35 1.25
CA GLY A 22 -8.85 -1.33 2.17
C GLY A 22 -8.77 0.09 1.58
N HIS A 23 -9.16 0.30 0.33
CA HIS A 23 -9.11 1.60 -0.33
C HIS A 23 -10.49 2.27 -0.27
N ILE A 24 -10.54 3.59 -0.09
CA ILE A 24 -11.80 4.39 -0.12
C ILE A 24 -11.71 5.46 -1.23
N CYS A 25 -12.70 5.48 -2.13
CA CYS A 25 -12.86 6.46 -3.19
C CYS A 25 -14.33 6.90 -3.26
N ARG A 26 -14.58 8.17 -3.00
CA ARG A 26 -15.94 8.71 -2.98
C ARG A 26 -16.45 9.13 -4.36
N CYS A 27 -15.56 9.36 -5.33
CA CYS A 27 -15.92 10.04 -6.58
C CYS A 27 -16.28 9.09 -7.72
N THR A 28 -15.52 8.00 -7.91
CA THR A 28 -15.61 7.18 -9.13
C THR A 28 -16.64 6.05 -9.05
N GLY A 29 -17.14 5.75 -7.84
CA GLY A 29 -17.99 4.58 -7.62
C GLY A 29 -17.28 3.24 -7.89
N TYR A 30 -15.94 3.22 -7.88
CA TYR A 30 -15.04 2.07 -8.07
C TYR A 30 -15.08 1.33 -9.41
N ARG A 31 -16.23 1.26 -10.10
CA ARG A 31 -16.36 0.52 -11.36
C ARG A 31 -15.25 0.82 -12.37
N PRO A 32 -14.96 2.08 -12.76
CA PRO A 32 -13.91 2.36 -13.73
C PRO A 32 -12.50 2.06 -13.21
N ILE A 33 -12.29 2.03 -11.89
CA ILE A 33 -11.00 1.66 -11.29
C ILE A 33 -10.84 0.15 -11.34
N LEU A 34 -11.83 -0.61 -10.90
CA LEU A 34 -11.76 -2.07 -10.89
C LEU A 34 -11.67 -2.65 -12.29
N ASP A 35 -12.42 -2.09 -13.25
CA ASP A 35 -12.34 -2.46 -14.67
C ASP A 35 -10.91 -2.31 -15.21
N ALA A 36 -10.32 -1.12 -15.05
CA ALA A 36 -8.94 -0.87 -15.46
C ALA A 36 -7.93 -1.81 -14.76
N MET A 37 -8.16 -2.16 -13.49
CA MET A 37 -7.21 -2.96 -12.71
C MET A 37 -7.36 -4.47 -12.98
N LYS A 38 -8.56 -4.94 -13.33
CA LYS A 38 -8.83 -6.31 -13.76
C LYS A 38 -8.21 -6.64 -15.11
N SER A 39 -7.92 -5.63 -15.94
CA SER A 39 -7.14 -5.83 -17.18
C SER A 39 -5.73 -6.40 -16.95
N PHE A 40 -5.20 -6.34 -15.72
CA PHE A 40 -3.93 -6.97 -15.36
C PHE A 40 -4.08 -8.42 -14.88
N ALA A 41 -5.31 -8.94 -14.77
CA ALA A 41 -5.57 -10.27 -14.25
C ALA A 41 -5.37 -11.37 -15.30
N SER A 42 -4.87 -12.53 -14.88
CA SER A 42 -4.65 -13.73 -15.72
C SER A 42 -5.95 -14.38 -16.20
N ASP A 43 -7.01 -14.24 -15.43
CA ASP A 43 -8.38 -14.69 -15.70
C ASP A 43 -9.26 -13.53 -16.18
N SER A 44 -8.65 -12.49 -16.75
CA SER A 44 -9.36 -11.57 -17.64
C SER A 44 -9.75 -12.34 -18.91
N GLY A 45 -10.82 -13.15 -18.83
CA GLY A 45 -11.57 -13.48 -20.03
C GLY A 45 -12.02 -12.20 -20.70
N ASP A 46 -12.25 -12.22 -22.02
CA ASP A 46 -12.87 -11.12 -22.75
C ASP A 46 -14.12 -10.68 -21.96
N CYS A 47 -13.96 -9.62 -21.17
CA CYS A 47 -14.97 -9.19 -20.24
C CYS A 47 -16.01 -8.44 -21.04
N ILE A 48 -16.91 -9.19 -21.66
CA ILE A 48 -18.22 -8.66 -22.01
C ILE A 48 -18.95 -8.51 -20.68
N ASP A 49 -18.74 -7.36 -20.04
CA ASP A 49 -19.68 -6.85 -19.05
C ASP A 49 -21.08 -6.92 -19.71
N ILE A 50 -22.10 -7.38 -18.97
CA ILE A 50 -23.49 -7.31 -19.45
C ILE A 50 -23.93 -5.85 -19.67
N GLU A 51 -23.10 -4.89 -19.21
CA GLU A 51 -23.15 -3.45 -19.49
C GLU A 51 -22.00 -2.93 -20.39
N ALA A 52 -21.29 -3.79 -21.13
CA ALA A 52 -20.41 -3.37 -22.22
C ALA A 52 -21.27 -3.15 -23.48
N PRO A 53 -21.63 -1.90 -23.80
CA PRO A 53 -20.62 -0.96 -24.23
C PRO A 53 -20.86 0.48 -23.70
N LEU A 54 -20.07 0.93 -22.72
CA LEU A 54 -19.80 2.38 -22.58
C LEU A 54 -18.64 2.86 -23.46
N CYS A 55 -18.16 2.02 -24.39
CA CYS A 55 -17.48 2.50 -25.58
C CYS A 55 -18.57 3.03 -26.54
N GLY A 56 -18.84 4.34 -26.52
CA GLY A 56 -19.66 5.01 -27.52
C GLY A 56 -21.05 5.52 -27.08
N GLN A 57 -21.54 5.22 -25.88
CA GLN A 57 -22.93 5.58 -25.51
C GLN A 57 -23.19 7.08 -25.23
N ASN A 58 -22.18 7.95 -25.30
CA ASN A 58 -22.36 9.41 -25.20
C ASN A 58 -21.71 10.18 -26.36
N GLY A 59 -21.39 9.52 -27.48
CA GLY A 59 -20.64 10.14 -28.59
C GLY A 59 -19.18 10.46 -28.25
N VAL A 60 -18.61 9.78 -27.24
CA VAL A 60 -17.22 9.95 -26.82
C VAL A 60 -16.45 8.65 -27.03
N SER A 61 -15.39 8.72 -27.84
CA SER A 61 -14.45 7.62 -28.11
C SER A 61 -13.21 7.74 -27.23
N TRP A 62 -12.82 6.66 -26.57
CA TRP A 62 -11.63 6.61 -25.72
C TRP A 62 -10.47 5.93 -26.44
N TYR A 63 -9.31 6.57 -26.45
CA TYR A 63 -8.07 6.03 -27.02
C TYR A 63 -6.97 6.02 -25.96
N ARG A 64 -6.20 4.92 -25.90
CA ARG A 64 -5.08 4.75 -24.96
C ARG A 64 -3.76 4.53 -25.73
N PRO A 65 -3.14 5.60 -26.25
CA PRO A 65 -1.84 5.47 -26.88
C PRO A 65 -0.80 5.01 -25.86
N THR A 66 -0.04 3.98 -26.23
CA THR A 66 1.06 3.43 -25.41
C THR A 66 2.42 3.96 -25.85
N THR A 67 2.49 4.60 -27.03
CA THR A 67 3.67 5.26 -27.56
C THR A 67 3.36 6.71 -27.95
N LEU A 68 4.39 7.56 -27.99
CA LEU A 68 4.26 8.94 -28.46
C LEU A 68 3.83 9.01 -29.92
N GLU A 69 4.31 8.09 -30.75
CA GLU A 69 3.92 7.98 -32.16
C GLU A 69 2.42 7.70 -32.30
N GLN A 70 1.89 6.73 -31.54
CA GLN A 70 0.46 6.45 -31.50
C GLN A 70 -0.36 7.67 -31.02
N LEU A 71 0.17 8.44 -30.06
CA LEU A 71 -0.48 9.67 -29.59
C LEU A 71 -0.54 10.73 -30.70
N TYR A 72 0.56 10.96 -31.41
CA TYR A 72 0.60 11.95 -32.50
C TYR A 72 -0.34 11.56 -33.64
N SER A 73 -0.36 10.29 -34.06
CA SER A 73 -1.30 9.82 -35.08
C SER A 73 -2.77 10.04 -34.68
N LEU A 74 -3.10 9.82 -33.41
CA LEU A 74 -4.46 10.07 -32.90
C LEU A 74 -4.81 11.56 -32.84
N LEU A 75 -3.85 12.42 -32.49
CA LEU A 75 -4.03 13.88 -32.49
C LEU A 75 -4.21 14.43 -33.91
N GLU A 76 -3.52 13.88 -34.91
CA GLU A 76 -3.70 14.27 -36.30
C GLU A 76 -5.07 13.84 -36.83
N GLN A 77 -5.50 12.62 -36.50
CA GLN A 77 -6.75 12.04 -36.98
C GLN A 77 -8.00 12.67 -36.35
N HIS A 78 -7.94 13.09 -35.08
CA HIS A 78 -9.10 13.55 -34.32
C HIS A 78 -8.97 14.98 -33.78
N GLY A 79 -7.82 15.63 -33.93
CA GLY A 79 -7.51 16.91 -33.28
C GLY A 79 -7.78 18.17 -34.10
N THR A 80 -8.32 18.07 -35.32
CA THR A 80 -8.46 19.19 -36.27
C THR A 80 -9.90 19.65 -36.54
N GLY A 81 -10.88 19.27 -35.70
CA GLY A 81 -12.29 19.64 -35.84
C GLY A 81 -12.89 20.39 -34.63
N GLN A 82 -14.17 20.77 -34.73
CA GLN A 82 -14.97 21.32 -33.61
C GLN A 82 -15.20 20.32 -32.46
N ASP A 83 -14.81 19.06 -32.65
CA ASP A 83 -14.88 18.01 -31.64
C ASP A 83 -13.78 18.20 -30.58
N ARG A 84 -14.20 18.68 -29.41
CA ARG A 84 -13.32 18.94 -28.27
C ARG A 84 -12.78 17.62 -27.72
N TYR A 85 -11.56 17.23 -28.09
CA TYR A 85 -10.84 16.20 -27.34
C TYR A 85 -10.36 16.76 -26.00
N LYS A 86 -10.48 15.99 -24.92
CA LYS A 86 -9.90 16.30 -23.62
C LYS A 86 -8.79 15.31 -23.35
N LEU A 87 -7.56 15.80 -23.30
CA LEU A 87 -6.44 15.02 -22.78
C LEU A 87 -6.60 14.93 -21.25
N VAL A 88 -7.10 13.79 -20.77
CA VAL A 88 -7.22 13.54 -19.33
C VAL A 88 -5.91 12.93 -18.84
N CYS A 89 -4.97 13.79 -18.49
CA CYS A 89 -3.78 13.39 -17.75
C CYS A 89 -4.18 13.14 -16.29
N GLY A 90 -3.94 11.93 -15.78
CA GLY A 90 -4.08 11.66 -14.35
C GLY A 90 -3.21 12.62 -13.55
N ASN A 91 -3.84 13.55 -12.83
CA ASN A 91 -3.16 14.48 -11.93
C ASN A 91 -2.53 13.69 -10.78
N THR A 92 -1.21 13.55 -10.81
CA THR A 92 -0.42 13.49 -9.58
C THR A 92 0.64 14.57 -9.71
N ALA A 93 0.30 15.77 -9.27
CA ALA A 93 1.20 16.91 -9.25
C ALA A 93 2.55 16.55 -8.60
N ALA A 94 3.61 16.62 -9.41
CA ALA A 94 4.97 17.11 -9.11
C ALA A 94 5.64 16.76 -7.75
N VAL A 95 5.38 15.59 -7.15
CA VAL A 95 6.08 15.15 -5.92
C VAL A 95 6.75 13.80 -6.15
N SER A 96 8.08 13.80 -6.06
CA SER A 96 8.89 12.58 -6.04
C SER A 96 8.95 12.00 -4.64
N TRP A 97 8.59 10.73 -4.49
CA TRP A 97 8.70 10.00 -3.23
C TRP A 97 9.95 9.14 -3.22
N TYR A 98 10.81 9.37 -2.23
CA TYR A 98 12.01 8.57 -1.98
C TYR A 98 11.88 7.81 -0.66
N ARG A 99 12.29 6.54 -0.66
CA ARG A 99 12.31 5.69 0.54
C ARG A 99 13.73 5.13 0.76
N PRO A 100 14.65 5.92 1.33
CA PRO A 100 15.97 5.41 1.68
C PRO A 100 15.83 4.30 2.72
N THR A 101 16.49 3.17 2.45
CA THR A 101 16.56 2.03 3.37
C THR A 101 17.86 1.97 4.16
N THR A 102 18.83 2.82 3.79
CA THR A 102 20.12 2.97 4.48
C THR A 102 20.41 4.44 4.75
N LEU A 103 21.26 4.71 5.74
CA LEU A 103 21.71 6.07 6.05
C LEU A 103 22.48 6.70 4.88
N GLU A 104 23.32 5.91 4.21
CA GLU A 104 24.07 6.36 3.03
C GLU A 104 23.13 6.83 1.91
N GLN A 105 22.08 6.05 1.60
CA GLN A 105 21.06 6.45 0.63
C GLN A 105 20.34 7.73 1.03
N LEU A 106 20.08 7.93 2.32
CA LEU A 106 19.47 9.17 2.83
C LEU A 106 20.40 10.36 2.63
N TYR A 107 21.68 10.24 2.95
CA TYR A 107 22.66 11.31 2.76
C TYR A 107 22.81 11.69 1.29
N SER A 108 22.93 10.71 0.39
CA SER A 108 22.98 10.98 -1.05
C SER A 108 21.75 11.74 -1.55
N LEU A 109 20.55 11.40 -1.05
CA LEU A 109 19.31 12.11 -1.39
C LEU A 109 19.28 13.55 -0.84
N LEU A 110 19.78 13.75 0.38
CA LEU A 110 19.87 15.09 0.99
C LEU A 110 20.91 15.97 0.31
N GLU A 111 22.02 15.42 -0.18
CA GLU A 111 22.99 16.18 -0.98
C GLU A 111 22.39 16.58 -2.33
N GLN A 112 21.70 15.65 -2.99
CA GLN A 112 21.11 15.85 -4.30
C GLN A 112 19.93 16.84 -4.30
N HIS A 113 19.10 16.82 -3.25
CA HIS A 113 17.85 17.59 -3.20
C HIS A 113 17.77 18.61 -2.06
N GLY A 114 18.68 18.56 -1.10
CA GLY A 114 18.64 19.38 0.12
C GLY A 114 19.37 20.71 0.04
N THR A 115 20.09 20.98 -1.04
CA THR A 115 20.94 22.17 -1.23
C THR A 115 20.34 23.22 -2.17
N GLY A 116 19.20 22.95 -2.82
CA GLY A 116 18.54 23.84 -3.79
C GLY A 116 17.26 24.55 -3.28
N GLN A 117 16.50 25.17 -4.21
CA GLN A 117 15.18 25.76 -3.92
C GLN A 117 14.05 24.72 -3.73
N ASP A 118 14.37 23.44 -3.87
CA ASP A 118 13.41 22.35 -3.75
C ASP A 118 12.96 22.18 -2.29
N ARG A 119 11.66 22.36 -2.05
CA ARG A 119 11.07 22.12 -0.73
C ARG A 119 10.88 20.63 -0.53
N TYR A 120 11.73 20.02 0.30
CA TYR A 120 11.56 18.64 0.75
C TYR A 120 10.96 18.59 2.17
N LYS A 121 10.20 17.54 2.46
CA LYS A 121 9.72 17.21 3.81
C LYS A 121 10.27 15.86 4.19
N LEU A 122 11.19 15.85 5.16
CA LEU A 122 11.61 14.60 5.78
C LEU A 122 10.52 14.16 6.76
N VAL A 123 9.82 13.07 6.42
CA VAL A 123 8.80 12.48 7.30
C VAL A 123 9.47 11.37 8.11
N CYS A 124 10.06 11.75 9.25
CA CYS A 124 10.52 10.78 10.26
C CYS A 124 9.39 10.47 11.23
N GLY A 125 9.29 9.21 11.65
CA GLY A 125 8.36 8.77 12.69
C GLY A 125 8.59 9.53 14.01
N ASN A 126 7.49 9.77 14.70
CA ASN A 126 7.27 10.64 15.87
C ASN A 126 8.45 10.81 16.86
N THR A 127 8.82 12.08 17.06
CA THR A 127 9.62 12.63 18.18
C THR A 127 8.85 12.55 19.50
N ALA A 128 8.66 11.36 20.05
CA ALA A 128 8.07 11.19 21.39
C ALA A 128 9.15 10.79 22.41
N ALA A 129 9.01 11.28 23.64
CA ALA A 129 9.87 11.00 24.81
C ALA A 129 9.76 9.54 25.32
N VAL A 130 9.67 8.58 24.40
CA VAL A 130 9.37 7.17 24.65
C VAL A 130 10.49 6.32 24.08
N VAL A 131 11.04 5.42 24.90
CA VAL A 131 12.15 4.55 24.49
C VAL A 131 11.60 3.38 23.67
N TRP A 132 12.23 3.07 22.54
CA TRP A 132 11.85 1.96 21.68
C TRP A 132 12.87 0.82 21.76
N TYR A 133 12.42 -0.36 22.17
CA TYR A 133 13.20 -1.58 22.19
C TYR A 133 12.80 -2.50 21.03
N ARG A 134 13.76 -3.22 20.47
CA ARG A 134 13.54 -4.17 19.37
C ARG A 134 14.30 -5.47 19.64
N PRO A 135 13.82 -6.33 20.57
CA PRO A 135 14.46 -7.61 20.84
C PRO A 135 14.44 -8.50 19.59
N THR A 136 15.52 -9.26 19.40
CA THR A 136 15.62 -10.25 18.31
C THR A 136 15.49 -11.69 18.81
N THR A 137 15.58 -11.90 20.13
CA THR A 137 15.45 -13.22 20.76
C THR A 137 14.41 -13.20 21.87
N LEU A 138 13.86 -14.38 22.20
CA LEU A 138 12.96 -14.54 23.35
C LEU A 138 13.62 -14.11 24.66
N GLU A 139 14.90 -14.45 24.86
CA GLU A 139 15.64 -14.09 26.07
C GLU A 139 15.68 -12.57 26.27
N GLN A 140 16.03 -11.81 25.22
CA GLN A 140 16.03 -10.35 25.28
C GLN A 140 14.63 -9.78 25.54
N LEU A 141 13.59 -10.38 24.93
CA LEU A 141 12.21 -9.98 25.18
C LEU A 141 11.84 -10.22 26.64
N TYR A 142 12.15 -11.39 27.21
CA TYR A 142 11.88 -11.71 28.60
C TYR A 142 12.63 -10.77 29.56
N SER A 143 13.91 -10.49 29.31
CA SER A 143 14.66 -9.52 30.13
C SER A 143 14.01 -8.13 30.12
N LEU A 144 13.52 -7.67 28.98
CA LEU A 144 12.80 -6.38 28.88
C LEU A 144 11.46 -6.42 29.61
N LEU A 145 10.72 -7.54 29.52
CA LEU A 145 9.46 -7.73 30.23
C LEU A 145 9.67 -7.77 31.75
N GLU A 146 10.74 -8.38 32.23
CA GLU A 146 11.10 -8.39 33.66
C GLU A 146 11.50 -6.98 34.14
N GLN A 147 12.36 -6.31 33.36
CA GLN A 147 12.85 -4.97 33.66
C GLN A 147 11.72 -3.93 33.78
N HIS A 148 10.77 -3.94 32.83
CA HIS A 148 9.68 -2.96 32.81
C HIS A 148 8.37 -3.46 33.42
N GLY A 149 8.23 -4.78 33.67
CA GLY A 149 7.03 -5.39 34.25
C GLY A 149 6.90 -5.28 35.76
N THR A 150 7.98 -4.91 36.45
CA THR A 150 8.05 -4.83 37.92
C THR A 150 8.05 -3.40 38.47
N GLY A 151 8.10 -2.38 37.60
CA GLY A 151 8.22 -0.98 37.97
C GLY A 151 6.98 -0.12 37.72
N GLN A 152 7.12 1.21 37.86
CA GLN A 152 6.10 2.20 37.44
C GLN A 152 6.09 2.45 35.92
N ASP A 153 7.03 1.85 35.19
CA ASP A 153 7.12 1.99 33.74
C ASP A 153 5.93 1.35 33.05
N ARG A 154 5.27 2.13 32.19
CA ARG A 154 4.19 1.61 31.35
C ARG A 154 4.76 1.31 29.97
N TYR A 155 4.97 0.03 29.69
CA TYR A 155 5.41 -0.41 28.38
C TYR A 155 4.23 -0.92 27.52
N LYS A 156 4.40 -0.91 26.20
CA LYS A 156 3.48 -1.53 25.26
C LYS A 156 4.23 -2.41 24.26
N LEU A 157 3.77 -3.64 24.10
CA LEU A 157 4.21 -4.51 23.02
C LEU A 157 3.60 -4.04 21.71
N VAL A 158 4.44 -3.87 20.69
CA VAL A 158 4.06 -3.38 19.37
C VAL A 158 4.46 -4.40 18.32
N CYS A 159 3.55 -4.69 17.39
CA CYS A 159 3.86 -5.43 16.16
C CYS A 159 3.40 -4.61 14.95
N GLY A 160 2.11 -4.65 14.60
CA GLY A 160 1.55 -3.88 13.48
C GLY A 160 1.11 -2.45 13.83
N ASN A 161 0.96 -2.14 15.12
CA ASN A 161 0.53 -0.85 15.68
C ASN A 161 -0.83 -0.29 15.19
N THR A 162 -1.60 -1.01 14.38
CA THR A 162 -2.90 -0.55 13.84
C THR A 162 -3.92 -0.20 14.92
N ALA A 163 -3.81 -0.81 16.10
CA ALA A 163 -4.69 -0.55 17.25
C ALA A 163 -4.54 0.87 17.84
N ALA A 164 -3.39 1.54 17.67
CA ALA A 164 -3.16 2.86 18.26
C ALA A 164 -4.11 3.94 17.72
N GLY A 165 -4.57 3.82 16.47
CA GLY A 165 -5.56 4.74 15.89
C GLY A 165 -6.97 4.57 16.46
N VAL A 166 -7.27 3.39 17.01
CA VAL A 166 -8.56 3.02 17.62
C VAL A 166 -8.58 3.40 19.10
N TYR A 167 -7.53 3.01 19.84
CA TYR A 167 -7.43 3.25 21.28
C TYR A 167 -6.58 4.49 21.59
N LYS A 168 -7.17 5.67 21.37
CA LYS A 168 -6.48 6.96 21.51
C LYS A 168 -6.02 7.28 22.94
N ASN A 169 -6.65 6.66 23.94
CA ASN A 169 -6.42 6.92 25.36
C ASN A 169 -5.66 5.79 26.08
N ASP A 170 -5.03 4.89 25.33
CA ASP A 170 -4.33 3.70 25.86
C ASP A 170 -3.00 4.07 26.57
N GLY A 171 -2.44 5.24 26.29
CA GLY A 171 -1.19 5.77 26.86
C GLY A 171 -1.40 6.75 28.03
N PRO A 172 -0.37 7.51 28.44
CA PRO A 172 1.03 7.53 27.96
C PRO A 172 1.86 6.29 28.34
N PHE A 173 2.60 5.74 27.38
CA PHE A 173 3.62 4.70 27.61
C PHE A 173 5.00 5.34 27.72
N THR A 174 5.84 4.84 28.62
CA THR A 174 7.25 5.26 28.76
C THR A 174 8.18 4.45 27.86
N SER A 175 7.77 3.23 27.48
CA SER A 175 8.55 2.35 26.61
C SER A 175 7.68 1.59 25.61
N LEU A 176 8.21 1.32 24.41
CA LEU A 176 7.58 0.51 23.38
C LEU A 176 8.52 -0.63 23.02
N ILE A 177 8.00 -1.85 22.95
CA ILE A 177 8.80 -3.05 22.65
C ILE A 177 8.27 -3.65 21.35
N ASP A 178 9.03 -3.53 20.26
CA ASP A 178 8.69 -4.13 18.97
C ASP A 178 9.07 -5.61 18.94
N VAL A 179 8.05 -6.45 18.94
CA VAL A 179 8.21 -7.92 18.98
C VAL A 179 8.33 -8.55 17.59
N LYS A 180 8.25 -7.76 16.51
CA LYS A 180 8.26 -8.25 15.11
C LYS A 180 9.53 -9.02 14.73
N SER A 181 10.64 -8.74 15.43
CA SER A 181 11.94 -9.40 15.18
C SER A 181 12.17 -10.67 15.99
N VAL A 182 11.26 -11.05 16.88
CA VAL A 182 11.39 -12.29 17.68
C VAL A 182 10.75 -13.44 16.90
N ALA A 183 11.58 -14.22 16.21
CA ALA A 183 11.13 -15.27 15.29
C ALA A 183 10.26 -16.34 15.96
N ASP A 184 10.53 -16.66 17.21
CA ASP A 184 9.78 -17.64 17.99
C ASP A 184 8.28 -17.30 18.13
N LEU A 185 7.92 -16.01 18.07
CA LEU A 185 6.52 -15.56 18.13
C LEU A 185 5.74 -15.81 16.83
N PHE A 186 6.41 -16.21 15.75
CA PHE A 186 5.80 -16.41 14.43
C PHE A 186 5.81 -17.88 14.00
N ILE A 187 6.07 -18.81 14.93
CA ILE A 187 6.03 -20.25 14.66
C ILE A 187 4.58 -20.71 14.58
N THR A 188 4.20 -21.30 13.44
CA THR A 188 2.93 -22.01 13.28
C THR A 188 3.17 -23.51 13.50
N GLN A 189 2.62 -24.08 14.57
CA GLN A 189 2.60 -25.54 14.77
C GLN A 189 1.37 -26.10 14.07
N GLY A 190 1.58 -26.75 12.92
CA GLY A 190 0.55 -27.51 12.24
C GLY A 190 0.49 -28.91 12.81
N ASP A 191 -0.37 -29.17 13.78
CA ASP A 191 -0.77 -30.55 14.06
C ASP A 191 -1.46 -31.10 12.81
N SER A 192 -0.85 -32.11 12.20
CA SER A 192 -1.36 -32.77 10.97
C SER A 192 -2.71 -33.47 11.19
N ALA A 193 -3.22 -33.48 12.42
CA ALA A 193 -4.55 -33.94 12.80
C ALA A 193 -5.46 -32.72 13.00
N CYS A 194 -5.95 -32.15 11.90
CA CYS A 194 -6.94 -31.08 11.93
C CYS A 194 -8.17 -31.55 12.74
N LEU A 195 -8.40 -30.93 13.92
CA LEU A 195 -9.47 -31.21 14.88
C LEU A 195 -10.90 -31.04 14.32
N TRP A 196 -11.05 -30.60 13.08
CA TRP A 196 -12.34 -30.40 12.42
C TRP A 196 -13.13 -31.69 12.17
N ASN A 197 -12.49 -32.86 12.12
CA ASN A 197 -13.18 -34.14 11.91
C ASN A 197 -13.67 -34.83 13.20
N LYS A 198 -13.41 -34.28 14.39
CA LYS A 198 -13.84 -34.88 15.67
C LYS A 198 -15.08 -34.25 16.30
N LEU A 199 -15.61 -33.17 15.72
CA LEU A 199 -16.79 -32.47 16.24
C LEU A 199 -18.12 -32.86 15.56
N PHE A 200 -18.08 -33.74 14.54
CA PHE A 200 -19.26 -34.20 13.80
C PHE A 200 -19.30 -35.71 13.53
N SER A 201 -18.60 -36.52 14.34
CA SER A 201 -18.69 -37.99 14.30
C SER A 201 -19.31 -38.54 15.57
#